data_AF-A0A534SV00-F1
#
_entry.id   AF-A0A534SV00-F1
#
_cell.length_a   1.000
_cell.length_b   1.000
_cell.length_c   1.000
_cell.angle_alpha   90.00
_cell.angle_beta   90.00
_cell.angle_gamma   90.00
#
_symmetry.space_group_name_H-M   'P 1'
#
loop_
_entity.id
_entity.type
_entity.pdbx_description
1 polymer ?
#
loop_
_entity_poly.entity_id
_entity_poly.type
_entity_poly.pdbx_seq_one_letter_code
_entity_poly.pdbx_strand_id
1 'polypeptide(L)'
;MTGREALLSAFDRLFDAAARKLNVACTPEERAEAKEQFASRFDAALEVAKRAQVTALPEEALAEMEAAIEQLSPAELAGLIASIPLAQQTQEMLRALAFRQAEQRLLEHLTRQADTRYGGN
;
A
#
# COMPACT_ATOMS: atom_id res chain seq x y z
N MET A 1 -7.57 0.70 21.65
CA MET A 1 -7.68 0.46 20.21
C MET A 1 -6.27 0.26 19.66
N THR A 2 -6.07 -0.66 18.73
CA THR A 2 -4.77 -0.79 18.04
C THR A 2 -4.65 0.25 16.94
N GLY A 3 -3.44 0.60 16.52
CA GLY A 3 -3.24 1.50 15.38
C GLY A 3 -3.89 0.97 14.09
N ARG A 4 -3.95 -0.36 13.93
CA ARG A 4 -4.68 -1.02 12.84
C ARG A 4 -6.17 -0.69 12.85
N GLU A 5 -6.83 -0.84 14.01
CA GLU A 5 -8.25 -0.51 14.16
C GLU A 5 -8.52 0.98 13.88
N ALA A 6 -7.66 1.86 14.36
CA ALA A 6 -7.77 3.30 14.11
C ALA A 6 -7.68 3.62 12.61
N LEU A 7 -6.72 3.02 11.89
CA LEU A 7 -6.58 3.19 10.44
C LEU A 7 -7.77 2.63 9.66
N LEU A 8 -8.30 1.48 10.06
CA LEU A 8 -9.49 0.89 9.44
C LEU A 8 -10.74 1.73 9.68
N SER A 9 -10.86 2.38 10.84
CA SER A 9 -11.95 3.33 11.12
C SER A 9 -11.79 4.64 10.35
N ALA A 10 -10.55 5.09 10.12
CA ALA A 10 -10.31 6.28 9.29
C ALA A 10 -10.62 6.00 7.82
N PHE A 11 -10.27 4.81 7.31
CA PHE A 11 -10.63 4.38 5.97
C PHE A 11 -12.14 4.51 5.73
N ASP A 12 -12.94 4.02 6.67
CA ASP A 12 -14.40 4.09 6.62
C ASP A 12 -14.91 5.52 6.40
N ARG A 13 -14.36 6.46 7.17
CA ARG A 13 -14.76 7.86 7.11
C ARG A 13 -14.33 8.55 5.81
N LEU A 14 -13.10 8.30 5.37
CA LEU A 14 -12.58 8.84 4.11
C LEU A 14 -13.29 8.22 2.89
N PHE A 15 -13.69 6.95 2.97
CA PHE A 15 -14.50 6.29 1.96
C PHE A 15 -15.86 7.00 1.80
N ASP A 16 -16.53 7.31 2.91
CA ASP A 16 -17.81 8.02 2.89
C ASP A 16 -17.68 9.46 2.33
N ALA A 17 -16.56 10.14 2.58
CA ALA A 17 -16.25 11.43 1.94
C ALA A 17 -16.05 11.28 0.43
N ALA A 18 -15.27 10.29 0.00
CA ALA A 18 -15.02 10.03 -1.42
C ALA A 18 -16.28 9.61 -2.19
N ALA A 19 -17.10 8.72 -1.61
CA ALA A 19 -18.36 8.26 -2.21
C ALA A 19 -19.34 9.43 -2.41
N ARG A 20 -19.44 10.33 -1.43
CA ARG A 20 -20.23 11.57 -1.54
C ARG A 20 -19.71 12.47 -2.66
N LYS A 21 -18.40 12.72 -2.71
CA LYS A 21 -17.76 13.53 -3.76
C LYS A 21 -18.01 12.98 -5.17
N LEU A 22 -17.98 11.66 -5.31
CA LEU A 22 -18.21 10.96 -6.57
C LEU A 22 -19.70 10.79 -6.90
N ASN A 23 -20.60 11.13 -5.97
CA ASN A 23 -22.03 10.88 -6.07
C ASN A 23 -22.36 9.41 -6.39
N VAL A 24 -21.66 8.49 -5.73
CA VAL A 24 -21.84 7.04 -5.88
C VAL A 24 -22.55 6.50 -4.63
N ALA A 25 -23.62 5.75 -4.85
CA ALA A 25 -24.26 4.98 -3.78
C ALA A 25 -23.53 3.65 -3.65
N CYS A 26 -22.82 3.44 -2.54
CA CYS A 26 -22.21 2.15 -2.22
C CYS A 26 -23.06 1.39 -1.21
N THR A 27 -23.24 0.09 -1.43
CA THR A 27 -23.87 -0.77 -0.42
C THR A 27 -22.90 -1.04 0.75
N PRO A 28 -23.41 -1.47 1.92
CA PRO A 28 -22.56 -1.90 3.03
C PRO A 28 -21.58 -3.01 2.65
N GLU A 29 -21.98 -3.92 1.75
CA GLU A 29 -21.15 -5.01 1.23
C GLU A 29 -20.01 -4.48 0.37
N GLU A 30 -20.29 -3.58 -0.58
CA GLU A 30 -19.27 -2.96 -1.43
C GLU A 30 -18.24 -2.17 -0.61
N ARG A 31 -18.70 -1.50 0.45
CA ARG A 31 -17.82 -0.82 1.40
C ARG A 31 -16.94 -1.82 2.17
N ALA A 32 -17.52 -2.92 2.65
CA ALA A 32 -16.77 -3.97 3.35
C ALA A 32 -15.71 -4.60 2.45
N GLU A 33 -16.05 -4.90 1.19
CA GLU A 33 -15.11 -5.37 0.19
C GLU A 33 -13.98 -4.37 -0.08
N ALA A 34 -14.30 -3.08 -0.24
CA ALA A 34 -13.30 -2.04 -0.42
C ALA A 34 -12.34 -1.93 0.78
N LYS A 35 -12.88 -2.09 2.00
CA LYS A 35 -12.11 -2.08 3.24
C LYS A 35 -11.21 -3.31 3.39
N GLU A 36 -11.69 -4.50 3.02
CA GLU A 36 -10.89 -5.72 2.99
C GLU A 36 -9.76 -5.63 1.97
N GLN A 37 -10.08 -5.08 0.79
CA GLN A 37 -9.12 -4.78 -0.25
C GLN A 37 -8.04 -3.79 0.20
N PHE A 38 -8.41 -2.73 0.93
CA PHE A 38 -7.46 -1.81 1.56
C PHE A 38 -6.59 -2.56 2.58
N ALA A 39 -7.20 -3.36 3.46
CA ALA A 39 -6.47 -4.11 4.48
C ALA A 39 -5.45 -5.08 3.87
N SER A 40 -5.83 -5.78 2.80
CA SER A 40 -4.95 -6.70 2.06
C SER A 40 -3.78 -5.95 1.40
N ARG A 41 -4.04 -4.82 0.73
CA ARG A 41 -3.01 -4.02 0.06
C ARG A 41 -2.00 -3.41 1.02
N PHE A 42 -2.44 -3.04 2.21
CA PHE A 42 -1.61 -2.40 3.24
C PHE A 42 -1.29 -3.31 4.42
N ASP A 43 -1.42 -4.64 4.26
CA ASP A 43 -1.29 -5.61 5.35
C ASP A 43 0.03 -5.44 6.14
N ALA A 44 1.15 -5.32 5.42
CA ALA A 44 2.46 -5.10 6.05
C ALA A 44 2.51 -3.83 6.91
N ALA A 45 1.90 -2.73 6.47
CA ALA A 45 1.83 -1.49 7.23
C ALA A 45 0.86 -1.60 8.41
N LEU A 46 -0.27 -2.28 8.22
CA LEU A 46 -1.26 -2.52 9.27
C LEU A 46 -0.73 -3.45 10.37
N GLU A 47 0.08 -4.45 10.03
CA GLU A 47 0.71 -5.32 11.03
C GLU A 47 1.78 -4.59 11.86
N VAL A 48 2.46 -3.60 11.28
CA VAL A 48 3.30 -2.68 12.06
C VAL A 48 2.44 -1.80 12.97
N ALA A 49 1.38 -1.20 12.44
CA ALA A 49 0.48 -0.33 13.20
C ALA A 49 -0.27 -1.06 14.32
N LYS A 50 -0.52 -2.36 14.18
CA LYS A 50 -1.14 -3.22 15.20
C LYS A 50 -0.34 -3.27 16.49
N ARG A 51 0.99 -3.12 16.41
CA ARG A 51 1.89 -3.11 17.58
C ARG A 51 1.87 -1.78 18.33
N ALA A 52 1.34 -0.72 17.71
CA ALA A 52 1.18 0.57 18.35
C ALA A 52 -0.19 0.64 19.07
N GLN A 53 -0.16 1.03 20.34
CA GLN A 53 -1.37 1.47 21.03
C GLN A 53 -1.63 2.92 20.65
N VAL A 54 -2.83 3.18 20.16
CA VAL A 54 -3.24 4.51 19.72
C VAL A 54 -4.65 4.75 20.24
N THR A 55 -4.89 5.93 20.82
CA THR A 55 -6.21 6.29 21.34
C THR A 55 -7.19 6.55 20.19
N ALA A 56 -6.76 7.36 19.23
CA ALA A 56 -7.43 7.64 17.96
C ALA A 56 -6.42 8.32 17.02
N LEU A 57 -6.74 8.35 15.72
CA LEU A 57 -6.05 9.27 14.81
C LEU A 57 -6.45 10.70 15.16
N PRO A 58 -5.54 11.69 15.05
CA PRO A 58 -5.87 13.08 15.32
C PRO A 58 -7.04 13.54 14.44
N GLU A 59 -8.08 14.09 15.07
CA GLU A 59 -9.30 14.50 14.39
C GLU A 59 -9.04 15.59 13.34
N GLU A 60 -8.13 16.52 13.65
CA GLU A 60 -7.70 17.57 12.73
C GLU A 60 -7.09 17.00 11.45
N ALA A 61 -6.22 15.99 11.57
CA ALA A 61 -5.63 15.32 10.41
C ALA A 61 -6.68 14.60 9.56
N LEU A 62 -7.71 14.00 10.17
CA LEU A 62 -8.82 13.39 9.44
C LEU A 62 -9.66 14.43 8.70
N ALA A 63 -9.98 15.54 9.35
CA ALA A 63 -10.74 16.64 8.75
C ALA A 63 -9.98 17.27 7.57
N GLU A 64 -8.66 17.43 7.68
CA GLU A 64 -7.81 17.88 6.57
C GLU A 64 -7.86 16.91 5.38
N MET A 65 -7.79 15.59 5.64
CA MET A 65 -7.90 14.58 4.60
C MET A 65 -9.28 14.60 3.92
N GLU A 66 -10.37 14.76 4.68
CA GLU A 66 -11.72 14.92 4.12
C GLU A 66 -11.82 16.18 3.24
N ALA A 67 -11.30 17.30 3.72
CA ALA A 67 -11.30 18.56 2.96
C ALA A 67 -10.47 18.43 1.66
N ALA A 68 -9.36 17.70 1.69
CA ALA A 68 -8.56 17.42 0.51
C ALA A 68 -9.36 16.63 -0.54
N ILE A 69 -10.11 15.60 -0.12
CA ILE A 69 -10.98 14.81 -1.01
C ILE A 69 -12.05 15.69 -1.67
N GLU A 70 -12.68 16.56 -0.89
CA GLU A 70 -13.72 17.50 -1.37
C GLU A 70 -13.18 18.46 -2.44
N GLN A 71 -11.92 18.90 -2.31
CA GLN A 71 -11.28 19.85 -3.21
C GLN A 71 -10.74 19.23 -4.50
N LEU A 72 -10.67 17.90 -4.60
CA LEU A 72 -10.15 17.24 -5.81
C LEU A 72 -10.99 17.60 -7.05
N SER A 73 -10.28 18.01 -8.10
CA SER A 73 -10.85 18.16 -9.44
C SER A 73 -11.03 16.79 -10.11
N PRO A 74 -11.91 16.68 -11.12
CA PRO A 74 -12.08 15.43 -11.87
C PRO A 74 -10.79 14.90 -12.51
N ALA A 75 -9.91 15.81 -12.97
CA ALA A 75 -8.62 15.42 -13.57
C ALA A 75 -7.67 14.81 -12.53
N GLU A 76 -7.64 15.38 -11.31
CA GLU A 76 -6.83 14.84 -10.21
C GLU A 76 -7.38 13.50 -9.73
N LEU A 77 -8.71 13.34 -9.64
CA LEU A 77 -9.34 12.06 -9.33
C LEU A 77 -8.95 10.98 -10.34
N ALA A 78 -9.04 11.28 -11.64
CA ALA A 78 -8.62 10.36 -12.70
C ALA A 78 -7.13 10.00 -12.58
N GLY A 79 -6.27 10.98 -12.29
CA GLY A 79 -4.86 10.78 -12.04
C GLY A 79 -4.59 9.86 -10.85
N LEU A 80 -5.27 10.07 -9.73
CA LEU A 80 -5.15 9.25 -8.53
C LEU A 80 -5.57 7.80 -8.80
N ILE A 81 -6.75 7.61 -9.41
CA ILE A 81 -7.27 6.27 -9.76
C ILE A 81 -6.30 5.52 -10.68
N ALA A 82 -5.73 6.18 -11.68
CA ALA A 82 -4.76 5.57 -12.59
C ALA A 82 -3.41 5.28 -11.93
N SER A 83 -2.99 6.11 -10.98
CA SER A 83 -1.67 6.00 -10.32
C SER A 83 -1.56 4.79 -9.40
N ILE A 84 -2.64 4.41 -8.72
CA ILE A 84 -2.64 3.31 -7.73
C ILE A 84 -2.24 1.96 -8.35
N PRO A 85 -2.89 1.46 -9.43
CA PRO A 85 -2.49 0.19 -10.05
C PRO A 85 -1.10 0.27 -10.68
N LEU A 86 -0.70 1.43 -11.22
CA LEU A 86 0.66 1.62 -11.75
C LEU A 86 1.73 1.53 -10.66
N ALA A 87 1.49 2.14 -9.50
CA ALA A 87 2.41 2.05 -8.37
C ALA A 87 2.54 0.61 -7.87
N GLN A 88 1.44 -0.14 -7.81
CA GLN A 88 1.43 -1.56 -7.45
C GLN A 88 2.25 -2.39 -8.44
N GLN A 89 1.98 -2.24 -9.74
CA GLN A 89 2.73 -2.92 -10.79
C GLN A 89 4.22 -2.60 -10.72
N THR A 90 4.56 -1.33 -10.45
CA THR A 90 5.96 -0.89 -10.32
C THR A 90 6.64 -1.58 -9.13
N GLN A 91 5.98 -1.70 -7.98
CA GLN A 91 6.52 -2.42 -6.82
C GLN A 91 6.77 -3.91 -7.13
N GLU A 92 5.86 -4.56 -7.85
CA GLU A 92 6.03 -5.96 -8.27
C GLU A 92 7.21 -6.12 -9.24
N MET A 93 7.33 -5.22 -10.21
CA MET A 93 8.47 -5.20 -11.13
C MET A 93 9.80 -5.02 -10.40
N LEU A 94 9.88 -4.06 -9.48
CA LEU A 94 11.09 -3.83 -8.68
C LEU A 94 11.46 -5.05 -7.83
N ARG A 95 10.47 -5.72 -7.23
CA ARG A 95 10.68 -6.96 -6.48
C ARG A 95 11.25 -8.07 -7.38
N ALA A 96 10.68 -8.25 -8.58
CA ALA A 96 11.15 -9.24 -9.54
C ALA A 96 12.60 -8.96 -10.01
N LEU A 97 12.94 -7.69 -10.24
CA LEU A 97 14.30 -7.28 -10.60
C LEU A 97 15.29 -7.55 -9.45
N ALA A 98 14.91 -7.23 -8.21
CA ALA A 98 15.75 -7.49 -7.04
C ALA A 98 16.04 -9.00 -6.87
N PHE A 99 15.03 -9.85 -7.09
CA PHE A 99 15.22 -11.31 -7.05
C PHE A 99 16.21 -11.78 -8.12
N ARG A 100 16.06 -11.34 -9.38
CA ARG A 100 16.98 -11.71 -10.48
C ARG A 100 18.41 -11.23 -10.19
N GLN A 101 18.57 -10.04 -9.64
CA GLN A 101 19.90 -9.52 -9.30
C GLN A 101 20.55 -10.30 -8.15
N ALA A 102 19.78 -10.73 -7.15
CA ALA A 102 20.27 -11.59 -6.07
C ALA A 102 20.72 -12.96 -6.59
N GLU A 103 19.95 -13.55 -7.51
CA GLU A 103 20.29 -14.81 -8.18
C GLU A 103 21.59 -14.70 -8.99
N GLN A 104 21.73 -13.63 -9.78
CA GLN A 104 22.97 -13.37 -10.52
C GLN A 104 24.19 -13.23 -9.59
N ARG A 105 24.06 -12.49 -8.49
CA ARG A 105 25.15 -12.37 -7.50
C ARG A 105 25.52 -13.72 -6.88
N LEU A 106 24.53 -14.55 -6.56
CA LEU A 106 24.76 -15.91 -6.05
C LEU A 106 25.51 -16.77 -7.07
N LEU A 107 25.08 -16.75 -8.34
CA LEU A 107 25.76 -17.47 -9.42
C LEU A 107 27.21 -16.98 -9.60
N GLU A 108 27.45 -15.67 -9.61
CA GLU A 108 28.81 -15.12 -9.67
C GLU A 108 29.69 -15.58 -8.49
N HIS A 109 29.14 -15.60 -7.28
CA HIS A 109 29.84 -16.08 -6.09
C HIS A 109 30.18 -17.57 -6.19
N LEU A 110 29.26 -18.41 -6.67
CA LEU A 110 29.49 -19.84 -6.86
C LEU A 110 30.55 -20.10 -7.95
N THR A 111 30.51 -19.38 -9.07
CA THR A 111 31.53 -19.48 -10.13
C THR A 111 32.91 -19.08 -9.61
N ARG A 112 33.03 -17.95 -8.89
CA ARG A 112 34.31 -17.53 -8.29
C ARG A 112 34.84 -18.52 -7.24
N GLN A 113 33.96 -19.19 -6.50
CA GLN A 113 34.35 -20.25 -5.56
C GLN A 113 34.77 -21.53 -6.27
N ALA A 114 34.15 -21.86 -7.41
CA ALA A 114 34.55 -23.01 -8.22
C ALA A 114 35.92 -22.77 -8.89
N ASP A 115 36.16 -21.58 -9.44
CA ASP A 115 37.44 -21.21 -10.06
C ASP A 115 38.60 -21.24 -9.05
N THR A 116 38.38 -20.77 -7.81
CA THR A 116 39.41 -20.82 -6.76
C THR A 116 39.67 -22.23 -6.22
N ARG A 117 38.72 -23.17 -6.38
CA ARG A 117 38.87 -24.57 -5.93
C ARG A 117 39.55 -25.48 -6.95
N TYR A 118 39.44 -25.16 -8.24
CA TYR A 118 40.03 -25.94 -9.34
C TYR A 118 41.23 -25.25 -10.02
N GLY A 119 41.49 -23.97 -9.75
CA GLY A 119 42.58 -23.17 -10.35
C GLY A 119 43.87 -23.06 -9.53
N GLY A 120 44.20 -24.06 -8.70
CA GLY A 120 45.47 -24.11 -7.97
C GLY A 120 46.55 -24.87 -8.74
N ASN A 121 47.39 -24.14 -9.49
CA ASN A 121 48.74 -24.53 -9.89
C ASN A 121 49.67 -23.33 -9.72
#